data_AF-A0A859DRX4-F1
#
_entry.id   AF-A0A859DRX4-F1
#
_cell.length_a   1.000
_cell.length_b   1.000
_cell.length_c   1.000
_cell.angle_alpha   90.00
_cell.angle_beta   90.00
_cell.angle_gamma   90.00
#
_symmetry.space_group_name_H-M   'P 1'
#
loop_
_entity.id
_entity.type
_entity.pdbx_description
1 polymer ?
#
loop_
_entity_poly.entity_id
_entity_poly.type
_entity_poly.pdbx_seq_one_letter_code
_entity_poly.pdbx_strand_id
1 'polypeptide(L)'
;MGAGQVIIILLAVLGLCALMQLMLHMLYRSGKDFGTLVLVLHLSGHREDIEYELRCARDRLRETEGFEQKRLLLVDDGMDSETRELCRCFLYKTPGVSYCSREEFANMQALQYTEID
;
A
#
# COMPACT_ATOMS: atom_id res chain seq x y z
N MET A 1 9.38 29.88 42.35
CA MET A 1 9.98 28.89 41.42
C MET A 1 10.77 29.67 40.38
N GLY A 2 12.08 29.43 40.26
CA GLY A 2 12.91 30.19 39.32
C GLY A 2 12.55 29.83 37.87
N ALA A 3 12.61 30.80 36.96
CA ALA A 3 12.31 30.56 35.54
C ALA A 3 13.09 29.36 34.95
N GLY A 4 14.31 29.12 35.44
CA GLY A 4 15.12 27.96 35.06
C GLY A 4 14.51 26.61 35.42
N GLN A 5 13.82 26.47 36.56
CA GLN A 5 13.14 25.21 36.92
C GLN A 5 12.01 24.89 35.95
N VAL A 6 11.25 25.90 35.53
CA VAL A 6 10.13 25.70 34.60
C VAL A 6 10.64 25.24 33.23
N ILE A 7 11.74 25.82 32.76
CA ILE A 7 12.37 25.44 31.48
C ILE A 7 12.90 24.00 31.54
N ILE A 8 13.56 23.62 32.64
CA ILE A 8 14.09 22.26 32.82
C ILE A 8 12.95 21.23 32.83
N ILE A 9 11.86 21.50 33.56
CA ILE A 9 10.69 20.61 33.60
C ILE A 9 10.08 20.49 32.20
N LEU A 10 9.94 21.60 31.47
CA LEU A 10 9.39 21.60 30.12
C LEU A 10 10.25 20.75 29.15
N LEU A 11 11.58 20.93 29.17
CA LEU A 11 12.48 20.12 28.35
C LEU A 11 12.44 18.64 28.75
N ALA A 12 12.33 18.33 30.03
CA ALA A 12 12.24 16.95 30.51
C ALA A 12 10.96 16.27 30.00
N VAL A 13 9.82 16.96 30.02
CA VAL A 13 8.55 16.44 29.49
C VAL A 13 8.63 16.26 27.98
N LEU A 14 9.13 17.26 27.24
CA LEU A 14 9.28 17.16 25.78
C LEU A 14 10.23 16.02 25.37
N GLY A 15 11.36 15.89 26.08
CA GLY A 15 12.31 14.81 25.86
C GLY A 15 11.73 13.43 26.15
N LEU A 16 10.94 13.30 27.22
CA LEU A 16 10.26 12.05 27.55
C LEU A 16 9.21 11.68 26.50
N CYS A 17 8.41 12.64 26.03
CA CYS A 17 7.45 12.42 24.96
C CYS A 17 8.14 11.98 23.66
N ALA A 18 9.24 12.64 23.28
CA ALA A 18 10.01 12.29 22.09
C ALA A 18 10.63 10.88 22.21
N LEU A 19 11.17 10.53 23.39
CA LEU A 19 11.69 9.19 23.67
C LEU A 19 10.60 8.12 23.58
N MET A 20 9.41 8.38 24.13
CA MET A 20 8.28 7.44 24.03
C MET A 20 7.82 7.25 22.58
N GLN A 21 7.75 8.31 21.78
CA GLN A 21 7.41 8.21 20.36
C GLN A 21 8.46 7.43 19.57
N LEU A 22 9.74 7.68 19.82
CA LEU A 22 10.83 6.92 19.19
C LEU A 22 10.78 5.45 19.60
N MET A 23 10.52 5.16 20.87
CA MET A 23 10.44 3.80 21.39
C MET A 23 9.26 3.04 20.78
N LEU A 24 8.08 3.68 20.70
CA LEU A 24 6.92 3.12 20.01
C LEU A 24 7.18 2.91 18.53
N HIS A 25 7.81 3.88 17.87
CA HIS A 25 8.16 3.77 16.46
C HIS A 25 9.14 2.62 16.23
N MET A 26 10.19 2.48 17.05
CA MET A 26 11.12 1.36 16.98
C MET A 26 10.45 0.01 17.25
N LEU A 27 9.55 -0.05 18.25
CA LEU A 27 8.84 -1.26 18.61
C LEU A 27 7.87 -1.71 17.50
N TYR A 28 7.11 -0.78 16.92
CA TYR A 28 6.22 -1.04 15.79
C TYR A 28 6.97 -1.28 14.47
N ARG A 29 8.14 -0.66 14.27
CA ARG A 29 8.99 -0.84 13.09
C ARG A 29 9.70 -2.20 13.03
N SER A 30 9.58 -3.02 14.08
CA SER A 30 10.08 -4.40 14.09
C SER A 30 9.22 -5.38 13.30
N GLY A 31 8.13 -4.92 12.67
CA GLY A 31 7.42 -5.65 11.62
C GLY A 31 7.92 -5.22 10.24
N LYS A 32 9.23 -5.25 10.00
CA LYS A 32 9.74 -5.30 8.63
C LYS A 32 9.46 -6.72 8.14
N ASP A 33 8.20 -7.01 7.86
CA ASP A 33 7.87 -8.23 7.16
C ASP A 33 8.60 -8.13 5.82
N PHE A 34 9.54 -9.04 5.58
CA PHE A 34 10.09 -9.32 4.25
C PHE A 34 8.98 -9.93 3.35
N GLY A 35 7.79 -9.37 3.42
CA GLY A 35 6.58 -9.80 2.75
C GLY A 35 6.28 -8.86 1.60
N THR A 36 5.68 -9.42 0.57
CA THR A 36 5.13 -8.65 -0.55
C THR A 36 3.70 -8.26 -0.21
N LEU A 37 3.42 -6.96 -0.11
CA LEU A 37 2.05 -6.46 0.01
C LEU A 37 1.39 -6.48 -1.36
N VAL A 38 0.35 -7.31 -1.52
CA VAL A 38 -0.45 -7.38 -2.74
C VAL A 38 -1.84 -6.83 -2.46
N LEU A 39 -2.18 -5.70 -3.08
CA LEU A 39 -3.54 -5.19 -3.08
C LEU A 39 -4.29 -5.77 -4.28
N VAL A 40 -5.40 -6.45 -4.04
CA VAL A 40 -6.23 -7.05 -5.10
C VAL A 40 -7.47 -6.18 -5.31
N LEU A 41 -7.73 -5.81 -6.55
CA LEU A 41 -8.88 -5.02 -6.98
C LEU A 41 -9.70 -5.84 -7.98
N HIS A 42 -10.90 -6.21 -7.56
CA HIS A 42 -11.88 -6.87 -8.43
C HIS A 42 -12.69 -5.82 -9.18
N LEU A 43 -12.65 -5.89 -10.51
CA LEU A 43 -13.32 -4.94 -11.38
C LEU A 43 -14.34 -5.68 -12.24
N SER A 44 -15.58 -5.19 -12.23
CA SER A 44 -16.72 -5.78 -12.93
C SER A 44 -17.56 -4.70 -13.60
N GLY A 45 -18.10 -5.00 -14.78
CA GLY A 45 -19.01 -4.12 -15.50
C GLY A 45 -18.32 -2.89 -16.10
N HIS A 46 -19.11 -1.85 -16.32
CA HIS A 46 -18.65 -0.56 -16.81
C HIS A 46 -18.35 0.36 -15.62
N ARG A 47 -17.13 0.90 -15.55
CA ARG A 47 -16.70 1.84 -14.50
C ARG A 47 -16.00 3.04 -15.10
N GLU A 48 -16.71 4.17 -15.14
CA GLU A 48 -16.17 5.45 -15.60
C GLU A 48 -15.04 5.97 -14.68
N ASP A 49 -15.17 5.73 -13.37
CA ASP A 49 -14.23 6.22 -12.35
C ASP A 49 -12.99 5.31 -12.17
N ILE A 50 -12.79 4.34 -13.06
CA ILE A 50 -11.76 3.31 -12.86
C ILE A 50 -10.36 3.88 -12.76
N GLU A 51 -10.03 4.91 -13.56
CA GLU A 51 -8.71 5.54 -13.52
C GLU A 51 -8.44 6.19 -12.15
N TYR A 52 -9.47 6.79 -11.55
CA TYR A 52 -9.38 7.39 -10.23
C TYR A 52 -9.20 6.33 -9.15
N GLU A 53 -10.00 5.25 -9.17
CA GLU A 53 -9.86 4.13 -8.24
C GLU A 53 -8.46 3.51 -8.30
N LEU A 54 -7.94 3.26 -9.50
CA LEU A 54 -6.60 2.72 -9.73
C LEU A 54 -5.50 3.64 -9.17
N ARG A 55 -5.63 4.95 -9.39
CA ARG A 55 -4.69 5.96 -8.87
C ARG A 55 -4.72 5.98 -7.34
N CYS A 56 -5.91 6.01 -6.74
CA CYS A 56 -6.05 5.99 -5.29
C CYS A 56 -5.51 4.70 -4.67
N ALA A 57 -5.76 3.54 -5.28
CA ALA A 57 -5.24 2.26 -4.82
C ALA A 57 -3.71 2.22 -4.85
N ARG A 58 -3.11 2.73 -5.93
CA ARG A 58 -1.65 2.87 -6.06
C ARG A 58 -1.08 3.82 -5.00
N ASP A 59 -1.70 4.97 -4.80
CA ASP A 59 -1.20 5.97 -3.85
C ASP A 59 -1.27 5.42 -2.42
N ARG A 60 -2.34 4.69 -2.06
CA ARG A 60 -2.44 3.96 -0.79
C ARG A 60 -1.36 2.89 -0.62
N LEU A 61 -1.08 2.10 -1.65
CA LEU A 61 0.04 1.13 -1.66
C LEU A 61 1.38 1.84 -1.43
N ARG A 62 1.61 2.97 -2.11
CA ARG A 62 2.85 3.74 -1.97
C ARG A 62 3.03 4.28 -0.56
N GLU A 63 1.97 4.81 0.05
CA GLU A 63 1.96 5.36 1.40
C GLU A 63 2.06 4.30 2.51
N THR A 64 1.76 3.03 2.21
CA THR A 64 1.84 1.94 3.19
C THR A 64 3.30 1.63 3.51
N GLU A 65 3.81 2.08 4.66
CA GLU A 65 5.17 1.73 5.11
C GLU A 65 5.25 0.29 5.63
N GLY A 66 6.46 -0.29 5.69
CA GLY A 66 6.69 -1.61 6.30
C GLY A 66 6.91 -2.78 5.33
N PHE A 67 6.64 -2.61 4.03
CA PHE A 67 6.82 -3.65 3.01
C PHE A 67 7.86 -3.26 1.95
N GLU A 68 8.80 -4.17 1.65
CA GLU A 68 9.84 -3.97 0.63
C GLU A 68 9.26 -4.07 -0.79
N GLN A 69 8.35 -5.04 -1.02
CA GLN A 69 7.68 -5.21 -2.31
C GLN A 69 6.20 -4.88 -2.18
N LYS A 70 5.70 -4.09 -3.13
CA LYS A 70 4.31 -3.63 -3.19
C LYS A 70 3.78 -3.86 -4.59
N ARG A 71 2.64 -4.54 -4.69
CA ARG A 71 2.04 -4.88 -5.98
C ARG A 71 0.54 -4.63 -5.96
N LEU A 72 0.04 -4.24 -7.13
CA LEU A 72 -1.37 -4.07 -7.39
C LEU A 72 -1.82 -5.16 -8.36
N LEU A 73 -2.79 -5.98 -7.98
CA LEU A 73 -3.36 -7.02 -8.83
C LEU A 73 -4.79 -6.62 -9.23
N LEU A 74 -5.04 -6.51 -10.53
CA LEU A 74 -6.34 -6.23 -11.12
C LEU A 74 -6.98 -7.53 -11.57
N VAL A 75 -8.20 -7.80 -11.11
CA VAL A 75 -8.95 -9.01 -11.46
C VAL A 75 -10.12 -8.62 -12.37
N ASP A 76 -10.15 -9.15 -13.59
CA ASP A 76 -11.29 -9.02 -14.52
C ASP A 76 -12.41 -9.98 -14.15
N ASP A 77 -13.44 -9.42 -13.53
CA ASP A 77 -14.64 -10.12 -13.06
C ASP A 77 -15.82 -9.98 -14.05
N GLY A 78 -15.57 -9.45 -15.25
CA GLY A 78 -16.56 -9.18 -16.29
C GLY A 78 -16.61 -7.71 -16.69
N MET A 79 -15.45 -7.11 -16.94
CA MET A 79 -15.30 -5.73 -17.41
C MET A 79 -15.82 -5.58 -18.85
N ASP A 80 -16.41 -4.43 -19.12
CA ASP A 80 -16.73 -4.02 -20.49
C ASP A 80 -15.44 -3.62 -21.26
N SER A 81 -15.56 -3.46 -22.58
CA SER A 81 -14.40 -3.17 -23.43
C SER A 81 -13.70 -1.86 -23.09
N GLU A 82 -14.47 -0.86 -22.66
CA GLU A 82 -13.94 0.46 -22.33
C GLU A 82 -13.16 0.44 -21.01
N THR A 83 -13.72 -0.16 -19.94
CA THR A 83 -13.03 -0.32 -18.66
C THR A 83 -11.78 -1.19 -18.81
N ARG A 84 -11.82 -2.23 -19.66
CA ARG A 84 -10.65 -3.08 -19.95
C ARG A 84 -9.53 -2.30 -20.64
N GLU A 85 -9.85 -1.43 -21.59
CA GLU A 85 -8.87 -0.62 -22.30
C GLU A 85 -8.21 0.42 -21.36
N LEU A 86 -8.99 1.02 -20.46
CA LEU A 86 -8.48 1.93 -19.42
C LEU A 86 -7.52 1.20 -18.46
N CYS A 87 -7.88 0.00 -18.00
CA CYS A 87 -6.99 -0.83 -17.17
C CYS A 87 -5.69 -1.17 -17.91
N ARG A 88 -5.79 -1.55 -19.18
CA ARG A 88 -4.63 -1.86 -20.04
C ARG A 88 -3.71 -0.66 -20.22
N CYS A 89 -4.28 0.52 -20.49
CA CYS A 89 -3.53 1.77 -20.55
C CYS A 89 -2.81 2.08 -19.23
N PHE A 90 -3.43 1.76 -18.09
CA PHE A 90 -2.82 1.96 -16.77
C PHE A 90 -1.67 0.98 -16.49
N LEU A 91 -1.82 -0.29 -16.87
CA LEU A 91 -0.79 -1.34 -16.75
C LEU A 91 0.49 -0.95 -17.49
N TYR A 92 0.39 -0.45 -18.73
CA TYR A 92 1.57 -0.02 -19.49
C TYR A 92 2.30 1.19 -18.87
N LYS A 93 1.55 2.08 -18.20
CA LYS A 93 2.11 3.30 -17.61
C LYS A 93 2.73 3.07 -16.23
N THR A 94 2.38 1.97 -15.54
CA THR A 94 2.68 1.80 -14.12
C THR A 94 3.35 0.46 -13.85
N PRO A 95 4.67 0.42 -13.54
CA PRO A 95 5.33 -0.81 -13.13
C PRO A 95 4.83 -1.28 -11.76
N GLY A 96 4.74 -2.60 -11.56
CA GLY A 96 4.24 -3.21 -10.32
C GLY A 96 2.72 -3.43 -10.28
N VAL A 97 2.04 -3.18 -11.39
CA VAL A 97 0.63 -3.55 -11.60
C VAL A 97 0.57 -4.84 -12.42
N SER A 98 -0.22 -5.80 -11.97
CA SER A 98 -0.48 -7.07 -12.65
C SER A 98 -1.96 -7.20 -12.94
N TYR A 99 -2.30 -7.98 -13.96
CA TYR A 99 -3.67 -8.20 -14.41
C TYR A 99 -3.93 -9.70 -14.53
N CYS A 100 -5.07 -10.15 -14.03
CA CYS A 100 -5.55 -11.52 -14.21
C CYS A 100 -7.06 -11.52 -14.47
N SER A 101 -7.52 -12.56 -15.15
CA SER A 101 -8.95 -12.86 -15.28
C SER A 101 -9.50 -13.53 -14.02
N ARG A 102 -10.82 -13.52 -13.84
CA ARG A 102 -11.50 -14.24 -12.74
C ARG A 102 -11.10 -15.72 -12.69
N GLU A 103 -10.97 -16.38 -13.84
CA GLU A 103 -10.60 -17.80 -13.90
C GLU A 103 -9.14 -18.04 -13.47
N GLU A 104 -8.22 -17.17 -13.87
CA GLU A 104 -6.82 -17.22 -13.44
C GLU A 104 -6.69 -16.93 -11.95
N PHE A 105 -7.47 -15.97 -11.43
CA PHE A 105 -7.51 -15.66 -10.00
C PHE A 105 -8.09 -16.82 -9.18
N ALA A 106 -9.17 -17.46 -9.65
CA ALA A 106 -9.79 -18.61 -8.98
C ALA A 106 -8.90 -19.85 -8.96
N ASN A 107 -8.06 -20.02 -9.98
CA ASN A 107 -7.09 -21.10 -10.07
C ASN A 107 -5.75 -20.77 -9.39
N MET A 108 -5.55 -19.53 -8.93
CA MET A 108 -4.38 -19.12 -8.16
C MET A 108 -4.46 -19.70 -6.74
N GLN A 109 -3.90 -20.90 -6.54
CA GLN A 109 -3.84 -21.55 -5.22
C GLN A 109 -2.85 -20.89 -4.24
N ALA A 110 -2.01 -19.99 -4.74
CA ALA A 110 -1.26 -19.03 -3.95
C ALA A 110 -1.17 -17.77 -4.79
N LEU A 111 -1.39 -16.59 -4.19
CA LEU A 111 -0.95 -15.32 -4.77
C LEU A 111 0.53 -15.53 -5.12
N GLN A 112 0.84 -15.75 -6.40
CA GLN A 112 2.20 -16.03 -6.81
C GLN A 112 3.03 -14.79 -6.53
N TYR A 113 3.78 -14.87 -5.43
CA TYR A 113 4.97 -14.09 -5.18
C TYR A 113 5.86 -14.30 -6.40
N THR A 114 5.78 -13.41 -7.40
CA THR A 114 6.83 -13.38 -8.41
C THR A 114 8.03 -12.81 -7.67
N GLU A 115 8.90 -13.67 -7.16
CA GLU A 115 10.29 -13.27 -6.96
C GLU A 115 10.77 -12.75 -8.32
N ILE A 116 11.18 -11.49 -8.35
CA ILE A 116 12.03 -10.99 -9.41
C ILE A 116 13.42 -11.04 -8.79
N ASP A 117 14.27 -11.90 -9.38
CA ASP A 117 15.69 -12.13 -9.08
C ASP A 117 16.46 -10.88 -8.62
#